data_AF-A0A0D0YU27-F1
#
_entry.id   AF-A0A0D0YU27-F1
#
_cell.length_a   1.000
_cell.length_b   1.000
_cell.length_c   1.000
_cell.angle_alpha   90.00
_cell.angle_beta   90.00
_cell.angle_gamma   90.00
#
_symmetry.space_group_name_H-M   'P 1'
#
loop_
_entity.id
_entity.type
_entity.pdbx_description
1 polymer ?
#
loop_
_entity_poly.entity_id
_entity_poly.type
_entity_poly.pdbx_seq_one_letter_code
_entity_poly.pdbx_strand_id
1 'polypeptide(L)'
;MALQKTLIEFDIALNQNQPVLEKISSGNHYFSTTELNELSDQTLIENDQAMTMTNNQSQILDQYSNMVSAVVSNNLNDVMKILTSITLILTIPTIIGGIYGMNVNLPGAQLASAFSWIMIATIVICLITLHTLRRHHYM
;
A
#
# COMPACT_ATOMS: atom_id res chain seq x y z
N MET A 1 -13.06 4.31 4.57
CA MET A 1 -13.83 5.43 3.97
C MET A 1 -14.99 5.89 4.85
N ALA A 2 -15.82 5.00 5.41
CA ALA A 2 -16.94 5.42 6.29
C ALA A 2 -16.47 6.31 7.47
N LEU A 3 -15.42 5.91 8.18
CA LEU A 3 -14.87 6.67 9.30
C LEU A 3 -14.33 8.05 8.89
N GLN A 4 -13.64 8.15 7.75
CA GLN A 4 -13.14 9.43 7.22
C GLN A 4 -14.29 10.37 6.87
N LYS A 5 -15.37 9.85 6.25
CA LYS A 5 -16.59 10.62 5.97
C LYS A 5 -17.23 11.13 7.27
N THR A 6 -17.33 10.27 8.29
CA THR A 6 -17.87 10.65 9.60
C THR A 6 -17.04 11.74 10.26
N LEU A 7 -15.70 11.68 10.20
CA LEU A 7 -14.85 12.74 10.76
C LEU A 7 -14.97 14.07 10.02
N ILE A 8 -15.13 14.03 8.69
CA ILE A 8 -15.42 15.24 7.90
C ILE A 8 -16.76 15.85 8.31
N GLU A 9 -17.80 15.03 8.47
CA GLU A 9 -19.12 15.50 8.94
C GLU A 9 -19.03 16.06 10.36
N PHE A 10 -18.22 15.47 11.24
CA PHE A 10 -18.00 15.92 12.61
C PHE A 10 -17.23 17.25 12.65
N ASP A 11 -16.18 17.40 11.85
CA ASP A 11 -15.44 18.64 11.70
C ASP A 11 -16.35 19.77 11.21
N ILE A 12 -17.19 19.52 10.20
CA ILE A 12 -18.18 20.47 9.71
C ILE A 12 -19.14 20.89 10.83
N ALA A 13 -19.68 19.92 11.58
CA ALA A 13 -20.63 20.20 12.66
C ALA A 13 -20.00 21.04 13.80
N LEU A 14 -18.77 20.70 14.21
CA LEU A 14 -18.06 21.43 15.27
C LEU A 14 -17.71 22.87 14.85
N ASN A 15 -17.26 23.05 13.60
CA ASN A 15 -17.01 24.38 13.03
C ASN A 15 -18.30 25.22 12.93
N GLN A 16 -19.45 24.59 12.64
CA GLN A 16 -20.74 25.28 12.61
C GLN A 16 -21.25 25.63 14.01
N ASN A 17 -20.95 24.80 15.02
CA ASN A 17 -21.31 25.06 16.41
C ASN A 17 -20.48 26.19 17.03
N GLN A 18 -19.21 26.34 16.65
CA GLN A 18 -18.30 27.35 17.18
C GLN A 18 -18.90 28.78 17.22
N PRO A 19 -19.37 29.38 16.10
CA PRO A 19 -19.93 30.74 16.13
C PRO A 19 -21.28 30.83 16.89
N VAL A 20 -21.98 29.71 17.08
CA VAL A 20 -23.20 29.66 17.89
C VAL A 20 -22.84 29.70 19.38
N LEU A 21 -21.86 28.90 19.80
CA LEU A 21 -21.34 28.89 21.16
C LEU A 21 -20.69 30.22 21.54
N GLU A 22 -19.99 30.88 20.60
CA GLU A 22 -19.41 32.21 20.83
C GLU A 22 -20.49 33.27 21.06
N LYS A 23 -21.60 33.21 20.32
CA LYS A 23 -22.76 34.08 20.52
C LYS A 23 -23.48 33.82 21.85
N ILE A 24 -23.49 32.56 22.30
CA ILE A 24 -24.01 32.21 23.63
C ILE A 24 -23.08 32.82 24.68
N SER A 25 -21.78 32.55 24.68
CA SER A 25 -20.84 33.10 25.69
C SER A 25 -20.81 34.64 25.73
N SER A 26 -20.79 35.31 24.57
CA SER A 26 -20.70 36.79 24.48
C SER A 26 -22.03 37.53 24.58
N GLY A 27 -23.16 36.82 24.63
CA GLY A 27 -24.50 37.41 24.65
C GLY A 27 -24.88 38.03 26.01
N ASN A 28 -25.58 39.17 25.98
CA ASN A 28 -26.23 39.69 27.19
C ASN A 28 -27.48 38.84 27.51
N HIS A 29 -27.40 37.96 28.51
CA HIS A 29 -28.55 37.15 28.92
C HIS A 29 -29.34 37.84 30.02
N TYR A 30 -30.67 37.81 29.89
CA TYR A 30 -31.59 38.29 30.93
C TYR A 30 -31.49 37.52 32.26
N PHE A 31 -30.90 36.31 32.24
CA PHE A 31 -30.76 35.40 33.39
C PHE A 31 -29.31 34.85 33.54
N SER A 32 -28.28 35.69 33.38
CA SER A 32 -26.90 35.28 33.61
C SER A 32 -26.61 35.08 35.11
N THR A 33 -26.32 33.85 35.51
CA THR A 33 -25.64 33.53 36.78
C THR A 33 -24.16 33.29 36.51
N THR A 34 -23.29 33.43 37.53
CA THR A 34 -21.85 33.14 37.40
C THR A 34 -21.61 31.71 36.88
N GLU A 35 -22.38 30.74 37.39
CA GLU A 35 -22.30 29.32 37.02
C GLU A 35 -22.67 29.08 35.54
N LEU A 36 -23.69 29.78 35.01
CA LEU A 36 -24.09 29.66 33.61
C LEU A 36 -23.03 30.24 32.66
N ASN A 37 -22.38 31.33 33.04
CA ASN A 37 -21.31 31.91 32.23
C ASN A 37 -20.07 30.99 32.21
N GLU A 38 -19.68 30.43 33.37
CA GLU A 38 -18.58 29.46 33.44
C GLU A 38 -18.86 28.20 32.61
N LEU A 39 -20.09 27.68 32.64
CA LEU A 39 -20.49 26.53 31.83
C LEU A 39 -20.44 26.85 30.32
N SER A 40 -20.86 28.06 29.92
CA SER A 40 -20.80 28.49 28.52
C SER A 40 -19.36 28.58 28.02
N ASP A 41 -18.45 29.13 28.82
CA ASP A 41 -17.03 29.24 28.47
C ASP A 41 -16.35 27.85 28.42
N GLN A 42 -16.70 26.95 29.34
CA GLN A 42 -16.25 25.56 29.28
C GLN A 42 -16.72 24.84 28.01
N THR A 43 -17.97 25.06 27.59
CA THR A 43 -18.50 24.44 26.37
C THR A 43 -17.75 24.90 25.12
N LEU A 44 -17.31 26.17 25.08
CA LEU A 44 -16.44 26.68 24.02
C LEU A 44 -15.08 25.97 23.98
N ILE A 45 -14.45 25.80 25.15
CA ILE A 45 -13.17 25.10 25.28
C ILE A 45 -13.32 23.64 24.84
N GLU A 46 -14.39 22.96 25.26
CA GLU A 46 -14.65 21.57 24.86
C GLU A 46 -14.92 21.44 23.34
N ASN A 47 -15.60 22.41 22.72
CA ASN A 47 -15.80 22.41 21.26
C ASN A 47 -14.48 22.57 20.50
N ASP A 48 -13.62 23.51 20.92
CA ASP A 48 -12.29 23.70 20.34
C ASP A 48 -11.38 22.47 20.50
N GLN A 49 -11.46 21.83 21.67
CA GLN A 49 -10.77 20.56 21.93
C GLN A 49 -11.28 19.45 21.01
N ALA A 50 -12.60 19.33 20.83
CA ALA A 50 -13.20 18.35 19.93
C ALA A 50 -12.79 18.61 18.47
N MET A 51 -12.69 19.87 18.04
CA MET A 51 -12.18 20.26 16.71
C MET A 51 -10.73 19.82 16.54
N THR A 52 -9.88 20.10 17.53
CA THR A 52 -8.47 19.69 17.51
C THR A 52 -8.33 18.17 17.44
N MET A 53 -9.12 17.43 18.23
CA MET A 53 -9.09 15.96 18.25
C MET A 53 -9.56 15.37 16.90
N THR A 54 -10.61 15.94 16.30
CA THR A 54 -11.14 15.52 15.00
C THR A 54 -10.11 15.72 13.89
N ASN A 55 -9.41 16.86 13.90
CA ASN A 55 -8.33 17.15 12.96
C ASN A 55 -7.15 16.18 13.11
N ASN A 56 -6.70 15.93 14.35
CA ASN A 56 -5.64 14.96 14.63
C ASN A 56 -6.03 13.55 14.16
N GLN A 57 -7.26 13.11 14.43
CA GLN A 57 -7.73 11.80 14.03
C GLN A 57 -7.83 11.65 12.49
N SER A 58 -8.22 12.73 11.80
CA SER A 58 -8.22 12.77 10.33
C SER A 58 -6.81 12.61 9.77
N GLN A 59 -5.82 13.33 10.33
CA GLN A 59 -4.42 13.18 9.92
C GLN A 59 -3.88 11.76 10.16
N ILE A 60 -4.23 11.14 11.29
CA ILE A 60 -3.85 9.76 11.59
C ILE A 60 -4.47 8.80 10.58
N LEU A 61 -5.74 9.01 10.19
CA LEU A 61 -6.39 8.16 9.19
C LEU A 61 -5.79 8.31 7.80
N ASP A 62 -5.38 9.51 7.41
CA ASP A 62 -4.68 9.72 6.15
C ASP A 62 -3.33 9.01 6.15
N GLN A 63 -2.57 9.09 7.26
CA GLN A 63 -1.33 8.33 7.44
C GLN A 63 -1.58 6.82 7.39
N TYR A 64 -2.65 6.34 8.02
CA TYR A 64 -3.05 4.93 7.97
C TYR A 64 -3.40 4.48 6.55
N SER A 65 -4.17 5.29 5.80
CA SER A 65 -4.52 5.02 4.40
C SER A 65 -3.27 4.94 3.51
N ASN A 66 -2.33 5.86 3.71
CA ASN A 66 -1.04 5.84 3.02
C ASN A 66 -0.22 4.59 3.36
N MET A 67 -0.18 4.19 4.64
CA MET A 67 0.50 2.97 5.08
C MET A 67 -0.14 1.72 4.46
N VAL A 68 -1.47 1.61 4.47
CA VAL A 68 -2.18 0.49 3.84
C VAL A 68 -1.85 0.44 2.35
N SER A 69 -1.88 1.58 1.66
CA SER A 69 -1.52 1.66 0.24
C SER A 69 -0.07 1.25 -0.02
N ALA A 70 0.85 1.64 0.87
CA ALA A 70 2.25 1.24 0.79
C ALA A 70 2.43 -0.27 1.00
N VAL A 71 1.74 -0.87 1.97
CA VAL A 71 1.76 -2.33 2.21
C VAL A 71 1.20 -3.08 1.01
N VAL A 72 0.07 -2.63 0.45
CA VAL A 72 -0.51 -3.23 -0.76
C VAL A 72 0.46 -3.13 -1.94
N SER A 73 1.08 -1.96 -2.13
CA SER A 73 2.06 -1.74 -3.20
C SER A 73 3.31 -2.62 -3.00
N ASN A 74 3.75 -2.81 -1.77
CA ASN A 74 4.87 -3.69 -1.46
C ASN A 74 4.52 -5.15 -1.75
N ASN A 75 3.33 -5.61 -1.33
CA ASN A 75 2.85 -6.96 -1.64
C ASN A 75 2.74 -7.19 -3.15
N LEU A 76 2.24 -6.19 -3.90
CA LEU A 76 2.17 -6.26 -5.35
C LEU A 76 3.59 -6.36 -5.96
N ASN A 77 4.53 -5.53 -5.49
CA ASN A 77 5.92 -5.60 -5.93
C ASN A 77 6.54 -6.98 -5.65
N ASP A 78 6.28 -7.56 -4.48
CA ASP A 78 6.80 -8.88 -4.13
C ASP A 78 6.18 -9.98 -5.01
N VAL A 79 4.88 -9.92 -5.27
CA VAL A 79 4.22 -10.84 -6.23
C VAL A 79 4.79 -10.68 -7.64
N MET A 80 5.01 -9.46 -8.11
CA MET A 80 5.60 -9.21 -9.44
C MET A 80 7.03 -9.74 -9.55
N LYS A 81 7.84 -9.57 -8.50
CA LYS A 81 9.20 -10.13 -8.45
C LYS A 81 9.16 -11.66 -8.56
N ILE A 82 8.26 -12.33 -7.84
CA ILE A 82 8.09 -13.79 -7.91
C ILE A 82 7.67 -14.22 -9.32
N LEU A 83 6.65 -13.59 -9.90
CA LEU A 83 6.15 -13.94 -11.23
C LEU A 83 7.21 -13.74 -12.32
N THR A 84 7.93 -12.62 -12.27
CA THR A 84 9.01 -12.30 -13.21
C THR A 84 10.14 -13.31 -13.08
N SER A 85 10.49 -13.67 -11.85
CA SER A 85 11.52 -14.66 -11.56
C SER A 85 11.20 -16.04 -12.13
N ILE A 86 9.97 -16.52 -11.93
CA ILE A 86 9.49 -17.79 -12.52
C ILE A 86 9.53 -17.73 -14.05
N THR A 87 9.05 -16.63 -14.62
CA THR A 87 9.02 -16.43 -16.09
C THR A 87 10.42 -16.47 -16.69
N LEU A 88 11.39 -15.83 -16.06
CA LEU A 88 12.79 -15.80 -16.51
C LEU A 88 13.40 -17.22 -16.52
N ILE A 89 13.13 -18.00 -15.47
CA ILE A 89 13.60 -19.40 -15.38
C ILE A 89 12.95 -20.25 -16.47
N LEU A 90 11.64 -20.11 -16.73
CA LEU A 90 10.93 -20.89 -17.75
C LEU A 90 11.30 -20.50 -19.19
N THR A 91 11.74 -19.27 -19.41
CA THR A 91 12.10 -18.77 -20.75
C THR A 91 13.33 -19.52 -21.31
N ILE A 92 14.31 -19.89 -20.47
CA ILE A 92 15.56 -20.52 -20.89
C ILE A 92 15.32 -21.91 -21.54
N PRO A 93 14.64 -22.87 -20.88
CA PRO A 93 14.31 -24.15 -21.52
C PRO A 93 13.42 -23.98 -22.75
N THR A 94 12.51 -23.00 -22.73
CA THR A 94 11.59 -22.74 -23.85
C THR A 94 12.35 -22.29 -25.09
N ILE A 95 13.34 -21.40 -24.97
CA ILE A 95 14.19 -20.98 -26.10
C ILE A 95 15.01 -22.15 -26.62
N ILE A 96 15.66 -22.92 -25.73
CA ILE A 96 16.51 -24.05 -26.13
C ILE A 96 15.66 -25.14 -26.81
N GLY A 97 14.51 -25.49 -26.22
CA GLY A 97 13.56 -26.43 -26.81
C GLY A 97 12.96 -25.93 -28.12
N GLY A 98 12.72 -24.62 -28.26
CA GLY A 98 12.28 -23.99 -29.50
C GLY A 98 13.31 -24.15 -30.62
N ILE A 99 14.58 -23.80 -30.35
CA ILE A 99 15.67 -23.88 -31.34
C ILE A 99 15.93 -25.34 -31.78
N TYR A 100 16.02 -26.27 -30.82
CA TYR A 100 16.25 -27.69 -31.13
C TYR A 100 15.00 -28.45 -31.58
N GLY A 101 13.81 -27.88 -31.40
CA GLY A 101 12.55 -28.37 -31.95
C GLY A 101 12.30 -27.94 -33.40
N MET A 102 13.14 -27.06 -33.96
CA MET A 102 13.09 -26.72 -35.38
C MET A 102 13.63 -27.90 -36.19
N ASN A 103 12.88 -28.34 -37.22
CA ASN A 103 13.29 -29.38 -38.17
C ASN A 103 14.39 -28.88 -39.15
N VAL A 104 15.45 -28.29 -38.61
CA VAL A 104 16.59 -27.75 -39.35
C VAL A 104 17.83 -28.49 -38.88
N ASN A 105 18.78 -28.77 -39.80
CA ASN A 105 20.03 -29.43 -39.44
C ASN A 105 20.89 -28.49 -38.59
N LEU A 106 20.81 -28.64 -37.26
CA LEU A 106 21.65 -27.91 -36.31
C LEU A 106 23.04 -28.58 -36.15
N PRO A 107 24.11 -27.77 -35.99
CA PRO A 107 25.43 -28.30 -35.65
C PRO A 107 25.36 -29.02 -34.28
N GLY A 108 25.75 -30.30 -34.26
CA GLY A 108 25.67 -31.15 -33.06
C GLY A 108 24.51 -32.14 -33.03
N ALA A 109 23.50 -32.01 -33.90
CA ALA A 109 22.31 -32.89 -33.91
C ALA A 109 22.60 -34.36 -34.32
N GLN A 110 23.76 -34.65 -34.92
CA GLN A 110 24.14 -35.99 -35.39
C GLN A 110 24.83 -36.86 -34.32
N LEU A 111 25.18 -36.30 -33.17
CA LEU A 111 25.76 -37.07 -32.05
C LEU A 111 24.65 -37.73 -31.23
N ALA A 112 24.72 -39.06 -31.05
CA ALA A 112 23.76 -39.83 -30.25
C ALA A 112 23.62 -39.33 -28.79
N SER A 113 24.63 -38.61 -28.28
CA SER A 113 24.66 -38.02 -26.93
C SER A 113 24.35 -36.52 -26.89
N ALA A 114 24.06 -35.87 -28.04
CA ALA A 114 23.83 -34.43 -28.10
C ALA A 114 22.64 -33.99 -27.24
N PHE A 115 21.56 -34.76 -27.28
CA PHE A 115 20.36 -34.49 -26.48
C PHE A 115 20.67 -34.45 -24.97
N SER A 116 21.44 -35.43 -24.47
CA SER A 116 21.83 -35.49 -23.06
C SER A 116 22.72 -34.32 -22.66
N TRP A 117 23.67 -33.92 -23.51
CA TRP A 117 24.54 -32.77 -23.25
C TRP A 117 23.77 -31.44 -23.20
N ILE A 118 22.84 -31.22 -24.13
CA ILE A 118 22.01 -30.01 -24.18
C ILE A 118 21.08 -29.94 -22.96
N MET A 119 20.51 -31.08 -22.57
CA MET A 119 19.62 -31.18 -21.41
C MET A 119 20.38 -30.88 -20.11
N ILE A 120 21.59 -31.43 -19.93
CA ILE A 120 22.47 -31.12 -18.80
C ILE A 120 22.87 -29.63 -18.81
N ALA A 121 23.28 -29.08 -19.95
CA ALA A 121 23.65 -27.67 -20.07
C ALA A 121 22.47 -26.74 -19.70
N THR A 122 21.25 -27.07 -20.14
CA THR A 122 20.04 -26.32 -19.82
C THR A 122 19.75 -26.34 -18.33
N ILE A 123 19.85 -27.51 -17.68
CA ILE A 123 19.67 -27.63 -16.23
C ILE A 123 20.71 -26.79 -15.48
N VAL A 124 21.98 -26.84 -15.89
CA VAL A 124 23.05 -26.05 -15.27
C VAL A 124 22.77 -24.55 -15.40
N ILE A 125 22.34 -24.08 -16.58
CA ILE A 125 21.98 -22.67 -16.78
C ILE A 125 20.78 -22.28 -15.92
N CYS A 126 19.74 -23.11 -15.84
CA CYS A 126 18.60 -22.87 -14.94
C CYS A 126 19.03 -22.81 -13.46
N LEU A 127 19.93 -23.67 -13.01
CA LEU A 127 20.47 -23.64 -11.65
C LEU A 127 21.29 -22.38 -11.38
N ILE A 128 22.12 -21.94 -12.34
CA ILE A 128 22.91 -20.70 -12.23
C ILE A 128 22.00 -19.47 -12.16
N THR A 129 20.95 -19.43 -12.98
CA THR A 129 19.98 -18.32 -12.97
C THR A 129 19.18 -18.30 -11.67
N LEU A 130 18.69 -19.44 -11.19
CA LEU A 130 18.07 -19.57 -9.86
C LEU A 130 18.99 -19.08 -8.73
N HIS A 131 20.26 -19.50 -8.75
CA HIS A 131 21.24 -19.10 -7.74
C HIS A 131 21.52 -17.60 -7.76
N THR A 132 21.68 -17.02 -8.96
CA THR A 132 21.93 -15.58 -9.14
C THR A 132 20.73 -14.74 -8.66
N LEU A 133 19.52 -15.19 -9.00
CA LEU A 133 18.28 -14.51 -8.67
C LEU A 133 17.99 -14.53 -7.17
N ARG A 134 18.25 -15.67 -6.52
CA ARG A 134 18.19 -15.82 -5.07
C ARG A 134 19.24 -14.96 -4.36
N ARG A 135 20.46 -14.84 -4.90
CA ARG A 135 21.53 -14.02 -4.30
C ARG A 135 21.20 -12.52 -4.32
N HIS A 136 20.44 -12.07 -5.31
CA HIS A 136 20.05 -10.67 -5.45
C HIS A 136 18.73 -10.27 -4.76
N HIS A 137 18.15 -11.13 -3.91
CA HIS A 137 16.89 -10.86 -3.18
C HIS A 137 15.70 -10.50 -4.10
N TYR A 138 15.69 -10.99 -5.35
CA TYR A 138 14.51 -10.92 -6.22
C TYR A 138 13.49 -12.05 -5.93
N MET A 139 13.88 -13.01 -5.08
CA MET A 139 13.05 -14.08 -4.52
C MET A 139 13.31 -14.17 -3.02
#